data_AF-A0A009RY37-F1
#
_entry.id   AF-A0A009RY37-F1
#
_cell.length_a   1.000
_cell.length_b   1.000
_cell.length_c   1.000
_cell.angle_alpha   90.00
_cell.angle_beta   90.00
_cell.angle_gamma   90.00
#
_symmetry.space_group_name_H-M   'P 1'
#
loop_
_entity.id
_entity.type
_entity.pdbx_description
1 polymer ?
#
loop_
_entity_poly.entity_id
_entity_poly.type
_entity_poly.pdbx_seq_one_letter_code
_entity_poly.pdbx_strand_id
1 'polypeptide(L)'
;MLTRVVFNQKGGVGKSSITVNLAAISAKHGLRTLVIDLDPQANSSQYLLGEEATYAADKAVLEPNIENFFEDVLGNNQQKGLIGNALGSILKAPRNKDLDSFVHST
;
A
#
# COMPACT_ATOMS: atom_id res chain seq x y z
N MET A 1 10.65 -12.42 -8.22
CA MET A 1 9.53 -11.54 -7.84
C MET A 1 8.29 -12.05 -8.57
N LEU A 2 7.20 -12.32 -7.85
CA LEU A 2 5.95 -12.84 -8.42
C LEU A 2 4.92 -11.72 -8.47
N THR A 3 4.34 -11.46 -9.64
CA THR A 3 3.30 -10.44 -9.84
C THR A 3 1.97 -11.13 -10.13
N ARG A 4 0.92 -10.77 -9.38
CA ARG A 4 -0.44 -11.27 -9.59
C ARG A 4 -1.37 -10.09 -9.84
N VAL A 5 -2.30 -10.25 -10.77
CA VAL A 5 -3.32 -9.25 -11.10
C VAL A 5 -4.69 -9.85 -10.86
N VAL A 6 -5.51 -9.19 -10.04
CA VAL A 6 -6.90 -9.56 -9.80
C VAL A 6 -7.77 -8.55 -10.54
N PHE A 7 -8.38 -8.99 -11.65
CA PHE A 7 -9.15 -8.11 -12.53
C PHE A 7 -10.49 -8.73 -12.91
N ASN A 8 -11.54 -7.90 -12.94
CA ASN A 8 -12.87 -8.23 -13.45
C ASN A 8 -13.64 -6.93 -13.73
N GLN A 9 -14.31 -6.88 -14.87
CA GLN A 9 -15.07 -5.70 -15.31
C GLN A 9 -16.30 -5.41 -14.44
N LYS A 10 -16.88 -6.44 -13.80
CA LYS A 10 -18.04 -6.30 -12.92
C LYS A 10 -17.64 -5.82 -11.53
N GLY A 11 -18.36 -4.82 -11.01
CA GLY A 11 -18.27 -4.38 -9.62
C GLY A 11 -18.83 -5.42 -8.64
N GLY A 12 -18.37 -5.42 -7.38
CA GLY A 12 -18.95 -6.26 -6.32
C GLY A 12 -18.66 -7.77 -6.41
N VAL A 13 -17.78 -8.23 -7.30
CA VAL A 13 -17.44 -9.66 -7.46
C VAL A 13 -16.35 -10.17 -6.50
N GLY A 14 -15.96 -9.37 -5.50
CA GLY A 14 -14.95 -9.77 -4.50
C GLY A 14 -13.48 -9.58 -4.90
N LYS A 15 -13.17 -8.77 -5.94
CA LYS A 15 -11.79 -8.47 -6.36
C LYS A 15 -10.92 -8.00 -5.20
N SER A 16 -11.34 -6.92 -4.54
CA SER A 16 -10.59 -6.32 -3.44
C SER A 16 -10.42 -7.30 -2.28
N SER A 17 -11.48 -8.04 -1.92
CA SER A 17 -11.46 -9.06 -0.88
C SER A 17 -10.45 -10.18 -1.17
N ILE A 18 -10.40 -10.68 -2.41
CA ILE A 18 -9.42 -11.70 -2.82
C ILE A 18 -8.00 -11.11 -2.79
N THR A 19 -7.80 -9.90 -3.29
CA THR A 19 -6.50 -9.22 -3.30
C THR A 19 -5.92 -9.08 -1.89
N VAL A 20 -6.68 -8.55 -0.94
CA VAL A 20 -6.20 -8.30 0.43
C VAL A 20 -5.96 -9.61 1.19
N ASN A 21 -6.79 -10.63 0.99
CA ASN A 21 -6.58 -11.94 1.61
C ASN A 21 -5.34 -12.66 1.05
N LEU A 22 -5.13 -12.63 -0.27
CA LEU A 22 -3.90 -13.15 -0.89
C LEU A 22 -2.66 -12.42 -0.36
N ALA A 23 -2.76 -11.10 -0.17
CA ALA A 23 -1.67 -10.32 0.38
C ALA A 23 -1.37 -10.68 1.84
N ALA A 24 -2.41 -10.78 2.68
CA ALA A 24 -2.29 -11.15 4.09
C ALA A 24 -1.68 -12.56 4.25
N ILE A 25 -2.15 -13.54 3.48
CA ILE A 25 -1.60 -14.91 3.50
C ILE A 25 -0.13 -14.90 3.05
N SER A 26 0.21 -14.15 2.00
CA SER A 26 1.60 -14.04 1.52
C SER A 26 2.51 -13.44 2.58
N ALA A 27 2.09 -12.35 3.23
CA ALA A 27 2.80 -11.72 4.33
C ALA A 27 2.94 -12.65 5.54
N LYS A 28 1.88 -13.39 5.89
CA LYS A 28 1.90 -14.40 6.98
C LYS A 28 2.91 -15.52 6.72
N HIS A 29 3.18 -15.86 5.47
CA HIS A 29 4.23 -16.81 5.08
C HIS A 29 5.64 -16.17 4.99
N GLY A 30 5.81 -14.94 5.48
CA GLY A 30 7.10 -14.24 5.50
C GLY A 30 7.50 -13.62 4.15
N LEU A 31 6.59 -13.54 3.18
CA LEU A 31 6.89 -12.91 1.90
C LEU A 31 6.74 -11.39 1.99
N ARG A 32 7.74 -10.66 1.47
CA ARG A 32 7.60 -9.23 1.22
C ARG A 32 6.51 -9.02 0.16
N THR A 33 5.38 -8.48 0.60
CA THR A 33 4.16 -8.39 -0.20
C THR A 33 3.80 -6.93 -0.41
N LEU A 34 3.59 -6.54 -1.67
CA LEU A 34 3.17 -5.20 -2.07
C LEU A 34 1.80 -5.30 -2.73
N VAL A 35 0.84 -4.50 -2.26
CA VAL A 35 -0.47 -4.31 -2.90
C VAL A 35 -0.45 -2.96 -3.61
N ILE A 36 -0.86 -2.97 -4.88
CA ILE A 36 -1.07 -1.75 -5.68
C ILE A 36 -2.56 -1.71 -6.00
N ASP A 37 -3.27 -0.75 -5.39
CA ASP A 37 -4.68 -0.51 -5.67
C ASP A 37 -4.80 0.48 -6.83
N LEU A 38 -5.34 0.01 -7.96
CA LEU A 38 -5.56 0.82 -9.16
C LEU A 38 -7.05 1.09 -9.39
N ASP A 39 -7.92 0.74 -8.44
CA ASP A 39 -9.34 1.06 -8.49
C ASP A 39 -9.58 2.43 -7.84
N PRO A 40 -10.18 3.41 -8.55
CA PRO A 40 -10.52 4.70 -7.96
C PRO A 40 -11.41 4.63 -6.70
N GLN A 41 -12.13 3.52 -6.49
CA GLN A 41 -12.91 3.31 -5.28
C GLN A 41 -12.05 3.00 -4.05
N ALA A 42 -10.76 2.67 -4.24
CA ALA A 42 -9.78 2.45 -3.18
C ALA A 42 -10.19 1.41 -2.12
N ASN A 43 -11.04 0.45 -2.47
CA ASN A 43 -11.57 -0.55 -1.53
C ASN A 43 -10.46 -1.42 -0.92
N SER A 44 -9.41 -1.75 -1.67
CA SER A 44 -8.30 -2.54 -1.12
C SER A 44 -7.47 -1.70 -0.15
N SER A 45 -7.20 -0.43 -0.49
CA SER A 45 -6.53 0.51 0.41
C SER A 45 -7.31 0.72 1.71
N GLN A 46 -8.63 0.94 1.63
CA GLN A 46 -9.49 1.10 2.80
C GLN A 46 -9.53 -0.16 3.68
N TYR A 47 -9.60 -1.34 3.08
CA TYR A 47 -9.57 -2.60 3.84
C TYR A 47 -8.23 -2.80 4.56
N LEU A 48 -7.11 -2.42 3.95
CA LEU A 48 -5.78 -2.60 4.52
C LEU A 48 -5.37 -1.52 5.51
N LEU A 49 -5.81 -0.28 5.34
CA LEU A 49 -5.36 0.85 6.18
C LEU A 49 -6.45 1.35 7.13
N GLY A 50 -7.70 0.93 6.93
CA GLY A 50 -8.84 1.40 7.71
C GLY A 50 -9.06 2.90 7.54
N GLU A 51 -9.38 3.60 8.63
CA GLU A 51 -9.62 5.04 8.62
C GLU A 51 -8.41 5.90 8.19
N GLU A 52 -7.21 5.33 8.20
CA GLU A 52 -5.99 6.00 7.73
C GLU A 52 -6.00 6.17 6.20
N ALA A 53 -6.69 5.30 5.44
CA ALA A 53 -6.82 5.45 3.99
C ALA A 53 -7.79 6.57 3.55
N THR A 54 -8.55 7.14 4.48
CA THR A 54 -9.53 8.17 4.15
C THR A 54 -8.85 9.53 4.07
N TYR A 55 -8.88 10.13 2.87
CA TYR A 55 -8.47 11.52 2.70
C TYR A 55 -9.50 12.47 3.30
N ALA A 56 -9.07 13.32 4.23
CA ALA A 56 -9.89 14.39 4.79
C ALA A 56 -9.00 15.60 5.10
N ALA A 57 -9.54 16.81 4.95
CA ALA A 57 -8.77 18.05 5.10
C ALA A 57 -8.22 18.27 6.52
N ASP A 58 -8.83 17.63 7.51
CA ASP A 58 -8.45 17.64 8.92
C ASP A 58 -7.53 16.47 9.31
N LYS A 59 -7.30 15.50 8.41
CA LYS A 59 -6.40 14.38 8.64
C LYS A 59 -5.00 14.66 8.12
N ALA A 60 -4.00 14.22 8.87
CA ALA A 60 -2.61 14.26 8.43
C ALA A 60 -2.45 13.41 7.16
N VAL A 61 -1.69 13.93 6.19
CA VAL A 61 -1.36 13.20 4.96
C VAL A 61 -0.55 11.96 5.34
N LEU A 62 -0.86 10.83 4.70
CA LEU A 62 -0.09 9.61 4.89
C LEU A 62 1.32 9.80 4.33
N GLU A 63 2.31 9.42 5.12
CA GLU A 63 3.73 9.55 4.80
C GLU A 63 4.40 8.19 4.93
N PRO A 64 5.27 7.79 3.99
CA PRO A 64 5.64 8.50 2.75
C PRO A 64 4.58 8.40 1.64
N ASN A 65 4.47 9.42 0.80
CA ASN A 65 3.56 9.47 -0.36
C ASN A 65 4.27 9.91 -1.66
N ILE A 66 3.46 10.09 -2.70
CA ILE A 66 3.95 10.41 -4.04
C ILE A 66 4.53 11.83 -4.15
N GLU A 67 4.06 12.78 -3.34
CA GLU A 67 4.60 14.13 -3.28
C GLU A 67 6.04 14.09 -2.79
N ASN A 68 6.31 13.43 -1.65
CA ASN A 68 7.69 13.30 -1.14
C ASN A 68 8.59 12.57 -2.13
N PHE A 69 8.06 11.55 -2.83
CA PHE A 69 8.81 10.86 -3.88
C PHE A 69 9.19 11.81 -5.02
N PHE A 70 8.27 12.65 -5.49
CA PHE A 70 8.58 13.60 -6.55
C PHE A 70 9.52 14.70 -6.08
N GLU A 71 9.38 15.20 -4.86
CA GLU A 71 10.33 16.15 -4.27
C GLU A 71 11.74 15.56 -4.19
N ASP A 72 11.87 14.30 -3.76
CA ASP A 72 13.16 13.61 -3.68
C ASP A 72 13.78 13.37 -5.07
N VAL A 73 12.97 13.08 -6.08
CA VAL A 73 13.45 12.77 -7.45
C VAL A 73 13.75 14.02 -8.26
N LEU A 74 12.90 15.05 -8.15
CA LEU A 74 12.94 16.27 -8.95
C LEU A 74 13.66 17.43 -8.24
N GLY A 75 13.83 17.34 -6.91
CA GLY A 75 14.57 18.32 -6.13
C GLY A 75 16.02 18.44 -6.61
N ASN A 76 16.49 19.67 -6.80
CA ASN A 76 17.77 20.03 -7.43
C ASN A 76 19.06 19.51 -6.74
N ASN A 77 18.97 18.63 -5.74
CA ASN A 77 20.13 17.98 -5.10
C ASN A 77 20.14 16.48 -5.41
N GLN A 78 20.36 16.12 -6.67
CA GLN A 78 20.62 14.74 -7.06
C GLN A 78 22.00 14.28 -6.54
N GLN A 79 22.09 13.87 -5.27
CA GLN A 79 23.15 12.94 -4.87
C GLN A 79 22.85 11.58 -5.51
N LYS A 80 23.73 11.15 -6.42
CA LYS A 80 23.76 9.80 -7.03
C LYS A 80 23.66 8.74 -5.92
N GLY A 81 22.45 8.24 -5.67
CA GLY A 81 22.15 7.28 -4.60
C GLY A 81 20.75 7.42 -3.96
N LEU A 82 20.07 8.56 -4.13
CA LEU A 82 18.82 8.88 -3.42
C LEU A 82 17.62 7.96 -3.75
N ILE A 83 17.44 7.56 -5.02
CA ILE A 83 16.27 6.74 -5.43
C ILE A 83 16.25 5.39 -4.70
N GLY A 84 17.44 4.79 -4.48
CA GLY A 84 17.55 3.54 -3.70
C GLY A 84 17.25 3.74 -2.21
N ASN A 85 17.57 4.91 -1.67
CA ASN A 85 17.31 5.24 -0.26
C ASN A 85 15.84 5.59 -0.01
N ALA A 86 15.19 6.34 -0.91
CA ALA A 86 13.76 6.68 -0.81
C ALA A 86 12.86 5.43 -0.96
N LEU A 87 13.14 4.57 -1.93
CA LEU A 87 12.47 3.26 -2.01
C LEU A 87 12.78 2.40 -0.78
N GLY A 88 14.02 2.46 -0.28
CA GLY A 88 14.44 1.75 0.91
C GLY A 88 13.75 2.22 2.20
N SER A 89 13.46 3.50 2.36
CA SER A 89 12.76 4.07 3.52
C SER A 89 11.26 3.76 3.47
N ILE A 90 10.62 3.87 2.30
CA ILE A 90 9.23 3.43 2.08
C ILE A 90 9.08 1.94 2.45
N LEU A 91 10.04 1.10 2.06
CA LEU A 91 10.02 -0.33 2.35
C LEU A 91 10.42 -0.69 3.81
N LYS A 92 10.95 0.25 4.59
CA LYS A 92 11.42 0.04 5.98
C LYS A 92 10.49 0.60 7.05
N ALA A 93 9.32 1.11 6.70
CA ALA A 93 8.34 1.62 7.67
C ALA A 93 8.06 0.60 8.81
N PRO A 94 7.90 1.05 10.07
CA PRO A 94 7.77 0.16 11.22
C PRO A 94 6.58 -0.79 11.08
N ARG A 95 6.83 -2.09 11.27
CA ARG A 95 5.84 -3.17 11.27
C ARG A 95 5.00 -3.12 12.55
N ASN A 96 4.16 -2.10 12.72
CA ASN A 96 3.54 -1.79 14.01
C ASN A 96 2.06 -2.22 14.15
N LYS A 97 1.56 -3.08 13.27
CA LYS A 97 0.22 -3.67 13.39
C LYS A 97 0.31 -5.19 13.25
N ASP A 98 -0.19 -5.91 14.25
CA ASP A 98 -0.33 -7.37 14.20
C ASP A 98 -1.26 -7.76 13.04
N LEU A 99 -0.93 -8.83 12.33
CA LEU A 99 -1.63 -9.28 11.11
C LEU A 99 -3.14 -9.49 11.32
N ASP A 100 -3.55 -9.84 12.53
CA ASP A 100 -4.95 -10.07 12.90
C ASP A 100 -5.79 -8.78 12.86
N SER A 101 -5.18 -7.60 12.96
CA SER A 101 -5.88 -6.31 12.84
C SER A 101 -6.36 -5.99 11.41
N PHE A 102 -5.86 -6.72 10.41
CA PHE A 102 -6.23 -6.54 9.00
C PHE A 102 -7.19 -7.61 8.48
N VAL A 103 -7.56 -8.59 9.31
CA VAL A 103 -8.53 -9.63 8.96
C VAL A 103 -9.89 -9.22 9.51
N HIS A 104 -10.72 -8.60 8.68
CA HIS A 104 -12.12 -8.38 9.06
C HIS A 104 -12.88 -9.71 9.03
N SER A 105 -13.43 -10.11 10.18
CA SER A 105 -14.40 -11.20 10.26
C SER A 105 -15.65 -10.83 9.46
N THR A 106 -16.04 -11.68 8.53
CA THR A 106 -17.36 -11.65 7.87
C THR A 106 -18.48 -11.81 8.88
#